data_AF-A0A5R9G0C6-F1
#
_entry.id   AF-A0A5R9G0C6-F1
#
_cell.length_a   1.000
_cell.length_b   1.000
_cell.length_c   1.000
_cell.angle_alpha   90.00
_cell.angle_beta   90.00
_cell.angle_gamma   90.00
#
_symmetry.space_group_name_H-M   'P 1'
#
loop_
_entity.id
_entity.type
_entity.pdbx_description
1 polymer ?
#
loop_
_entity_poly.entity_id
_entity_poly.type
_entity_poly.pdbx_seq_one_letter_code
_entity_poly.pdbx_strand_id
1 'polypeptide(L)'
;MRGVPVAERVYFRTRGGGMRMTFRKKRLVILSSVAVLFCLLVLDLWIKKEEMFEAFGSQFLHAGKTDEYQEAHRDATAAAERQLTIDGQGVEEVHLAGHRGKISVRRAQASEIELRYTATAVGRNEASANEKANAVAVEEKLEGGRLTLTPSAESGAVSIDYVLSVPDGTRLRVESEDGSIDIRGTTGDAEVIAVRGKADVVGVVGHVSAKAAYGEAYFANIQGNVDLSNEYGSATIESVEGVVTFDSRSGDTFLSRIEGAVSGDANYGSVRFDEISGPVAVTGMDAALRLDRIRNDVRLDAESGQIRLILSEAEGYAVNATVVDGWIQAPPSLPVEADPTGPYGSRTQGVLGSGAWNVDVRAVSTDVVIHVK
;
A
#
# COMPACT_ATOMS: atom_id res chain seq x y z
N MET A 1 -26.90 37.31 -25.53
CA MET A 1 -25.87 37.81 -24.60
C MET A 1 -26.13 39.27 -24.30
N ARG A 2 -25.97 39.71 -23.04
CA ARG A 2 -26.16 41.11 -22.54
C ARG A 2 -27.61 41.63 -22.68
N GLY A 3 -28.16 42.45 -21.78
CA GLY A 3 -27.70 42.96 -20.48
C GLY A 3 -28.86 43.69 -19.75
N VAL A 4 -28.72 43.99 -18.46
CA VAL A 4 -29.76 44.59 -17.59
C VAL A 4 -29.61 46.14 -17.51
N PRO A 5 -30.73 46.89 -17.43
CA PRO A 5 -30.97 47.89 -16.34
C PRO A 5 -32.45 47.88 -15.84
N VAL A 6 -32.93 48.30 -14.65
CA VAL A 6 -32.58 49.33 -13.63
C VAL A 6 -33.13 50.74 -13.98
N ALA A 7 -33.98 51.45 -13.20
CA ALA A 7 -34.78 51.18 -11.98
C ALA A 7 -35.88 52.29 -11.75
N GLU A 8 -36.25 52.62 -10.49
CA GLU A 8 -37.06 53.79 -9.99
C GLU A 8 -38.62 53.70 -9.97
N ARG A 9 -39.41 54.27 -9.03
CA ARG A 9 -39.19 55.00 -7.74
C ARG A 9 -40.51 55.16 -6.89
N VAL A 10 -40.39 55.33 -5.55
CA VAL A 10 -41.18 56.22 -4.61
C VAL A 10 -42.71 56.00 -4.38
N TYR A 11 -43.39 56.37 -3.26
CA TYR A 11 -43.17 56.37 -1.78
C TYR A 11 -44.47 56.91 -1.04
N PHE A 12 -44.57 56.77 0.30
CA PHE A 12 -45.33 57.60 1.32
C PHE A 12 -46.78 57.31 1.88
N ARG A 13 -46.80 56.92 3.18
CA ARG A 13 -47.45 57.50 4.42
C ARG A 13 -48.99 57.54 4.74
N THR A 14 -49.36 56.84 5.85
CA THR A 14 -50.10 57.25 7.12
C THR A 14 -51.46 58.03 7.09
N ARG A 15 -52.39 58.06 8.09
CA ARG A 15 -52.36 57.86 9.58
C ARG A 15 -53.80 57.79 10.22
N GLY A 16 -54.03 56.99 11.28
CA GLY A 16 -55.07 57.16 12.37
C GLY A 16 -56.59 57.15 12.05
N GLY A 17 -57.56 56.94 12.98
CA GLY A 17 -57.55 56.44 14.38
C GLY A 17 -58.88 56.66 15.18
N GLY A 18 -59.32 55.70 16.02
CA GLY A 18 -60.35 55.83 17.11
C GLY A 18 -61.85 55.77 16.74
N MET A 19 -62.85 55.52 17.63
CA MET A 19 -62.86 54.91 18.98
C MET A 19 -64.31 54.54 19.48
N ARG A 20 -64.48 53.37 20.17
CA ARG A 20 -65.57 52.87 21.10
C ARG A 20 -67.06 52.85 20.64
N MET A 21 -67.94 51.85 20.84
CA MET A 21 -68.16 50.66 21.73
C MET A 21 -69.04 50.83 22.99
N THR A 22 -70.34 50.48 22.89
CA THR A 22 -71.25 50.16 24.03
C THR A 22 -72.29 49.04 23.75
N PHE A 23 -71.90 47.94 23.09
CA PHE A 23 -72.77 46.75 22.89
C PHE A 23 -72.18 45.45 23.49
N ARG A 24 -71.31 45.59 24.49
CA ARG A 24 -70.19 44.65 24.70
C ARG A 24 -70.32 43.61 25.82
N LYS A 25 -71.40 43.60 26.64
CA LYS A 25 -71.49 42.72 27.83
C LYS A 25 -72.21 41.38 27.63
N LYS A 26 -73.43 41.34 27.08
CA LYS A 26 -74.21 40.08 26.95
C LYS A 26 -73.65 39.10 25.91
N ARG A 27 -73.07 39.60 24.79
CA ARG A 27 -72.38 38.74 23.81
C ARG A 27 -71.08 38.13 24.36
N LEU A 28 -70.41 38.80 25.32
CA LEU A 28 -69.12 38.34 25.86
C LEU A 28 -69.24 36.99 26.57
N VAL A 29 -70.28 36.81 27.40
CA VAL A 29 -70.48 35.60 28.23
C VAL A 29 -70.76 34.37 27.37
N ILE A 30 -71.59 34.51 26.33
CA ILE A 30 -71.89 33.44 25.37
C ILE A 30 -70.66 33.13 24.50
N LEU A 31 -69.88 34.14 24.11
CA LEU A 31 -68.64 33.91 23.37
C LEU A 31 -67.61 33.15 24.22
N SER A 32 -67.51 33.45 25.52
CA SER A 32 -66.60 32.73 26.43
C SER A 32 -67.02 31.28 26.68
N SER A 33 -68.32 30.96 26.81
CA SER A 33 -68.75 29.57 26.99
C SER A 33 -68.56 28.73 25.73
N VAL A 34 -68.84 29.30 24.54
CA VAL A 34 -68.56 28.65 23.25
C VAL A 34 -67.05 28.48 23.04
N ALA A 35 -66.22 29.46 23.41
CA ALA A 35 -64.77 29.34 23.34
C ALA A 35 -64.21 28.26 24.29
N VAL A 36 -64.74 28.14 25.51
CA VAL A 36 -64.33 27.07 26.45
C VAL A 36 -64.73 25.69 25.91
N LEU A 37 -65.95 25.53 25.40
CA LEU A 37 -66.38 24.26 24.77
C LEU A 37 -65.55 23.93 23.53
N PHE A 38 -65.19 24.92 22.70
CA PHE A 38 -64.32 24.72 21.55
C PHE A 38 -62.89 24.35 21.97
N CYS A 39 -62.32 25.01 22.99
CA CYS A 39 -61.02 24.64 23.54
C CYS A 39 -61.02 23.23 24.13
N LEU A 40 -62.09 22.81 24.83
CA LEU A 40 -62.23 21.44 25.33
C LEU A 40 -62.33 20.41 24.19
N LEU A 41 -63.04 20.73 23.11
CA LEU A 41 -63.14 19.87 21.92
C LEU A 41 -61.82 19.80 21.14
N VAL A 42 -61.05 20.90 21.08
CA VAL A 42 -59.69 20.89 20.51
C VAL A 42 -58.72 20.12 21.42
N LEU A 43 -58.86 20.19 22.74
CA LEU A 43 -58.09 19.36 23.69
C LEU A 43 -58.39 17.87 23.50
N ASP A 44 -59.67 17.50 23.43
CA ASP A 44 -60.12 16.12 23.26
C ASP A 44 -59.65 15.54 21.90
N LEU A 45 -59.62 16.37 20.85
CA LEU A 45 -59.05 16.02 19.53
C LEU A 45 -57.51 15.99 19.49
N TRP A 46 -56.82 16.66 20.41
CA TRP A 46 -55.36 16.56 20.57
C TRP A 46 -54.99 15.30 21.35
N ILE A 47 -55.64 15.07 22.49
CA ILE A 47 -55.36 13.94 23.40
C ILE A 47 -55.71 12.61 22.73
N LYS A 48 -56.88 12.47 22.10
CA LYS A 48 -57.26 11.23 21.37
C LYS A 48 -56.45 10.98 20.11
N LYS A 49 -55.69 11.98 19.64
CA LYS A 49 -54.80 11.82 18.48
C LYS A 49 -53.58 10.97 18.83
N GLU A 50 -53.07 11.08 20.06
CA GLU A 50 -51.92 10.29 20.52
C GLU A 50 -52.31 8.81 20.65
N GLU A 51 -53.40 8.49 21.36
CA GLU A 51 -53.91 7.11 21.48
C GLU A 51 -54.21 6.45 20.11
N MET A 52 -54.81 7.20 19.18
CA MET A 52 -55.07 6.70 17.81
C MET A 52 -53.78 6.51 16.99
N PHE A 53 -52.77 7.38 17.14
CA PHE A 53 -51.48 7.22 16.46
C PHE A 53 -50.63 6.11 17.08
N GLU A 54 -50.72 5.86 18.39
CA GLU A 54 -50.09 4.71 19.03
C GLU A 54 -50.77 3.39 18.64
N ALA A 55 -52.10 3.34 18.61
CA ALA A 55 -52.85 2.15 18.19
C ALA A 55 -52.64 1.82 16.69
N PHE A 56 -52.55 2.83 15.82
CA PHE A 56 -52.25 2.64 14.40
C PHE A 56 -50.75 2.37 14.19
N GLY A 57 -49.88 3.11 14.87
CA GLY A 57 -48.43 2.98 14.81
C GLY A 57 -47.93 1.61 15.28
N SER A 58 -48.50 1.05 16.35
CA SER A 58 -48.17 -0.30 16.85
C SER A 58 -48.63 -1.45 15.94
N GLN A 59 -49.59 -1.22 15.03
CA GLN A 59 -49.94 -2.20 14.00
C GLN A 59 -48.93 -2.21 12.84
N PHE A 60 -48.36 -1.06 12.48
CA PHE A 60 -47.37 -0.94 11.39
C PHE A 60 -45.92 -1.11 11.86
N LEU A 61 -45.59 -0.73 13.09
CA LEU A 61 -44.31 -0.97 13.75
C LEU A 61 -44.37 -2.27 14.55
N HIS A 62 -44.20 -3.40 13.86
CA HIS A 62 -43.76 -4.63 14.53
C HIS A 62 -42.30 -4.46 14.98
N ALA A 63 -42.06 -3.66 16.03
CA ALA A 63 -40.72 -3.43 16.57
C ALA A 63 -39.99 -4.75 16.88
N GLY A 64 -40.71 -5.73 17.45
CA GLY A 64 -40.17 -7.08 17.66
C GLY A 64 -39.70 -7.79 16.39
N LYS A 65 -40.34 -7.58 15.23
CA LYS A 65 -39.82 -8.12 13.95
C LYS A 65 -38.64 -7.32 13.43
N THR A 66 -38.52 -6.03 13.73
CA THR A 66 -37.36 -5.23 13.34
C THR A 66 -36.14 -5.63 14.16
N ASP A 67 -36.32 -5.87 15.47
CA ASP A 67 -35.25 -6.30 16.37
C ASP A 67 -34.87 -7.78 16.11
N GLU A 68 -35.83 -8.69 15.95
CA GLU A 68 -35.55 -10.07 15.49
C GLU A 68 -34.86 -10.08 14.11
N TYR A 69 -35.21 -9.16 13.19
CA TYR A 69 -34.56 -9.05 11.89
C TYR A 69 -33.14 -8.49 12.01
N GLN A 70 -32.86 -7.53 12.89
CA GLN A 70 -31.50 -7.01 13.09
C GLN A 70 -30.60 -7.94 13.93
N GLU A 71 -31.14 -8.69 14.88
CA GLU A 71 -30.41 -9.74 15.59
C GLU A 71 -30.10 -10.94 14.68
N ALA A 72 -31.04 -11.33 13.79
CA ALA A 72 -30.83 -12.42 12.84
C ALA A 72 -29.99 -12.06 11.59
N HIS A 73 -29.66 -10.78 11.37
CA HIS A 73 -28.87 -10.29 10.23
C HIS A 73 -27.62 -9.50 10.65
N ARG A 74 -27.04 -9.78 11.82
CA ARG A 74 -25.63 -9.44 12.03
C ARG A 74 -24.78 -10.30 11.11
N ASP A 75 -23.98 -9.66 10.25
CA ASP A 75 -22.93 -10.35 9.50
C ASP A 75 -22.05 -11.12 10.48
N ALA A 76 -22.08 -12.44 10.37
CA ALA A 76 -21.32 -13.35 11.21
C ALA A 76 -20.03 -13.74 10.49
N THR A 77 -18.96 -13.87 11.26
CA THR A 77 -17.67 -14.37 10.77
C THR A 77 -17.42 -15.74 11.36
N ALA A 78 -17.01 -16.70 10.53
CA ALA A 78 -16.61 -18.03 10.95
C ALA A 78 -15.25 -18.38 10.33
N ALA A 79 -14.49 -19.22 11.02
CA ALA A 79 -13.19 -19.69 10.58
C ALA A 79 -13.11 -21.22 10.64
N ALA A 80 -12.50 -21.85 9.63
CA ALA A 80 -12.26 -23.28 9.57
C ALA A 80 -10.77 -23.56 9.32
N GLU A 81 -10.11 -24.20 10.29
CA GLU A 81 -8.70 -24.62 10.19
C GLU A 81 -8.59 -26.02 9.57
N ARG A 82 -7.60 -26.21 8.70
CA ARG A 82 -7.27 -27.47 8.03
C ARG A 82 -5.77 -27.67 7.92
N GLN A 83 -5.38 -28.93 7.74
CA GLN A 83 -3.99 -29.33 7.49
C GLN A 83 -3.94 -30.33 6.33
N LEU A 84 -2.96 -30.16 5.45
CA LEU A 84 -2.51 -31.14 4.47
C LEU A 84 -1.05 -31.52 4.79
N THR A 85 -0.68 -32.76 4.49
CA THR A 85 0.68 -33.28 4.66
C THR A 85 1.00 -34.08 3.42
N ILE A 86 2.03 -33.65 2.71
CA ILE A 86 2.33 -34.05 1.34
C ILE A 86 3.75 -34.62 1.34
N ASP A 87 3.92 -35.79 0.73
CA ASP A 87 5.25 -36.37 0.55
C ASP A 87 6.07 -35.50 -0.41
N GLY A 88 7.21 -34.99 0.05
CA GLY A 88 8.12 -34.17 -0.77
C GLY A 88 8.95 -34.99 -1.77
N GLN A 89 8.83 -36.33 -1.80
CA GLN A 89 9.49 -37.18 -2.80
C GLN A 89 9.14 -36.73 -4.22
N GLY A 90 10.12 -36.18 -4.93
CA GLY A 90 9.98 -35.70 -6.30
C GLY A 90 9.36 -34.30 -6.44
N VAL A 91 9.18 -33.56 -5.34
CA VAL A 91 8.78 -32.13 -5.39
C VAL A 91 10.03 -31.25 -5.46
N GLU A 92 10.27 -30.65 -6.62
CA GLU A 92 11.34 -29.66 -6.84
C GLU A 92 10.88 -28.23 -6.55
N GLU A 93 9.58 -27.95 -6.74
CA GLU A 93 9.02 -26.62 -6.63
C GLU A 93 7.60 -26.65 -6.04
N VAL A 94 7.29 -25.72 -5.14
CA VAL A 94 5.95 -25.52 -4.59
C VAL A 94 5.40 -24.18 -5.06
N HIS A 95 4.25 -24.22 -5.72
CA HIS A 95 3.48 -23.06 -6.16
C HIS A 95 2.21 -22.91 -5.31
N LEU A 96 2.08 -21.77 -4.63
CA LEU A 96 0.93 -21.41 -3.81
C LEU A 96 0.43 -20.01 -4.17
N ALA A 97 -0.80 -19.93 -4.65
CA ALA A 97 -1.48 -18.67 -4.96
C ALA A 97 -2.58 -18.38 -3.93
N GLY A 98 -2.48 -17.22 -3.28
CA GLY A 98 -3.51 -16.66 -2.40
C GLY A 98 -4.13 -15.41 -3.00
N HIS A 99 -5.31 -15.04 -2.51
CA HIS A 99 -5.97 -13.80 -2.90
C HIS A 99 -6.13 -12.84 -1.74
N ARG A 100 -6.67 -13.29 -0.59
CA ARG A 100 -6.75 -12.53 0.66
C ARG A 100 -6.25 -13.37 1.82
N GLY A 101 -5.67 -12.71 2.82
CA GLY A 101 -5.06 -13.33 3.99
C GLY A 101 -3.53 -13.25 3.95
N LYS A 102 -2.88 -13.98 4.84
CA LYS A 102 -1.41 -14.06 4.93
C LYS A 102 -0.92 -15.42 4.46
N ILE A 103 0.04 -15.45 3.53
CA ILE A 103 0.85 -16.63 3.22
C ILE A 103 2.14 -16.55 4.04
N SER A 104 2.31 -17.44 5.01
CA SER A 104 3.56 -17.60 5.76
C SER A 104 4.27 -18.86 5.28
N VAL A 105 5.51 -18.74 4.79
CA VAL A 105 6.34 -19.89 4.38
C VAL A 105 7.54 -20.00 5.31
N ARG A 106 7.82 -21.22 5.78
CA ARG A 106 8.94 -21.52 6.68
C ARG A 106 9.67 -22.80 6.25
N ARG A 107 10.94 -22.92 6.63
CA ARG A 107 11.70 -24.17 6.51
C ARG A 107 11.16 -25.27 7.44
N ALA A 108 11.05 -26.48 6.90
CA ALA A 108 10.84 -27.73 7.61
C ALA A 108 12.16 -28.50 7.73
N GLN A 109 12.31 -29.30 8.79
CA GLN A 109 13.43 -30.24 8.95
C GLN A 109 13.14 -31.64 8.39
N ALA A 110 11.87 -31.94 8.14
CA ALA A 110 11.42 -33.17 7.50
C ALA A 110 11.43 -33.01 5.96
N SER A 111 11.41 -34.13 5.25
CA SER A 111 11.17 -34.18 3.80
C SER A 111 9.70 -34.02 3.41
N GLU A 112 8.80 -33.87 4.40
CA GLU A 112 7.36 -33.65 4.19
C GLU A 112 7.06 -32.16 4.00
N ILE A 113 6.13 -31.86 3.12
CA ILE A 113 5.56 -30.51 2.95
C ILE A 113 4.27 -30.45 3.78
N GLU A 114 4.21 -29.54 4.74
CA GLU A 114 3.05 -29.34 5.61
C GLU A 114 2.37 -28.01 5.27
N LEU A 115 1.10 -28.06 4.85
CA LEU A 115 0.28 -26.86 4.69
C LEU A 115 -0.80 -26.84 5.76
N ARG A 116 -0.77 -25.85 6.65
CA ARG A 116 -1.92 -25.47 7.49
C ARG A 116 -2.62 -24.27 6.86
N TYR A 117 -3.94 -24.23 6.92
CA TYR A 117 -4.68 -23.05 6.47
C TYR A 117 -5.97 -22.80 7.24
N THR A 118 -6.29 -21.53 7.42
CA THR A 118 -7.49 -21.06 8.12
C THR A 118 -8.35 -20.25 7.16
N ALA A 119 -9.46 -20.82 6.71
CA ALA A 119 -10.43 -20.16 5.85
C ALA A 119 -11.43 -19.37 6.70
N THR A 120 -11.40 -18.04 6.59
CA THR A 120 -12.29 -17.11 7.31
C THR A 120 -13.31 -16.50 6.36
N ALA A 121 -14.59 -16.78 6.60
CA ALA A 121 -15.69 -16.35 5.74
C ALA A 121 -16.72 -15.51 6.48
N VAL A 122 -17.31 -14.53 5.79
CA VAL A 122 -18.43 -13.71 6.29
C VAL A 122 -19.75 -14.18 5.67
N GLY A 123 -20.77 -14.36 6.49
CA GLY A 123 -22.12 -14.77 6.10
C GLY A 123 -23.19 -13.95 6.80
N ARG A 124 -24.41 -13.96 6.24
CA ARG A 124 -25.58 -13.22 6.80
C ARG A 124 -25.99 -13.70 8.20
N ASN A 125 -25.50 -14.87 8.61
CA ASN A 125 -25.65 -15.49 9.91
C ASN A 125 -24.53 -16.53 10.11
N GLU A 126 -24.39 -17.04 11.33
CA GLU A 126 -23.32 -17.97 11.72
C GLU A 126 -23.33 -19.28 10.90
N ALA A 127 -24.52 -19.83 10.61
CA ALA A 127 -24.63 -21.06 9.81
C ALA A 127 -24.09 -20.86 8.38
N SER A 128 -24.43 -19.75 7.73
CA SER A 128 -23.96 -19.41 6.38
C SER A 128 -22.48 -19.05 6.35
N ALA A 129 -21.95 -18.43 7.41
CA ALA A 129 -20.52 -18.17 7.55
C ALA A 129 -19.73 -19.49 7.69
N ASN A 130 -20.20 -20.38 8.57
CA ASN A 130 -19.62 -21.71 8.77
C ASN A 130 -19.68 -22.56 7.50
N GLU A 131 -20.80 -22.57 6.76
CA GLU A 131 -20.93 -23.30 5.50
C GLU A 131 -19.86 -22.85 4.49
N LYS A 132 -19.67 -21.54 4.29
CA LYS A 132 -18.65 -20.99 3.39
C LYS A 132 -17.22 -21.33 3.82
N ALA A 133 -16.88 -21.13 5.10
CA ALA A 133 -15.56 -21.46 5.63
C ALA A 133 -15.27 -22.97 5.52
N ASN A 134 -16.30 -23.80 5.74
CA ASN A 134 -16.18 -25.24 5.61
C ASN A 134 -16.19 -25.75 4.15
N ALA A 135 -16.62 -24.95 3.17
CA ALA A 135 -16.53 -25.31 1.75
C ALA A 135 -15.12 -25.18 1.16
N VAL A 136 -14.21 -24.46 1.81
CA VAL A 136 -12.83 -24.25 1.32
C VAL A 136 -11.98 -25.50 1.53
N ALA A 137 -11.60 -26.15 0.43
CA ALA A 137 -10.51 -27.10 0.36
C ALA A 137 -9.32 -26.47 -0.39
N VAL A 138 -8.14 -27.06 -0.25
CA VAL A 138 -7.00 -26.82 -1.12
C VAL A 138 -6.74 -28.10 -1.88
N GLU A 139 -6.76 -28.02 -3.21
CA GLU A 139 -6.44 -29.13 -4.10
C GLU A 139 -4.94 -29.13 -4.41
N GLU A 140 -4.33 -30.30 -4.31
CA GLU A 140 -2.92 -30.55 -4.63
C GLU A 140 -2.79 -31.15 -6.03
N LYS A 141 -1.83 -30.64 -6.81
CA LYS A 141 -1.53 -31.15 -8.15
C LYS A 141 -0.02 -31.22 -8.37
N LEU A 142 0.52 -32.44 -8.45
CA LEU A 142 1.93 -32.68 -8.74
C LEU A 142 2.12 -33.05 -10.22
N GLU A 143 2.76 -32.18 -10.99
CA GLU A 143 3.09 -32.40 -12.40
C GLU A 143 4.54 -32.00 -12.67
N GLY A 144 5.35 -32.92 -13.21
CA GLY A 144 6.73 -32.64 -13.62
C GLY A 144 7.65 -32.10 -12.51
N GLY A 145 7.38 -32.46 -11.26
CA GLY A 145 8.13 -31.98 -10.08
C GLY A 145 7.62 -30.67 -9.47
N ARG A 146 6.61 -30.03 -10.07
CA ARG A 146 5.92 -28.86 -9.50
C ARG A 146 4.67 -29.30 -8.75
N LEU A 147 4.63 -29.04 -7.44
CA LEU A 147 3.44 -29.13 -6.61
C LEU A 147 2.68 -27.80 -6.67
N THR A 148 1.47 -27.80 -7.22
CA THR A 148 0.56 -26.64 -7.20
C THR A 148 -0.51 -26.84 -6.14
N LEU A 149 -0.73 -25.80 -5.33
CA LEU A 149 -1.72 -25.76 -4.24
C LEU A 149 -2.78 -24.69 -4.58
N THR A 150 -4.00 -25.14 -4.89
CA THR A 150 -5.08 -24.25 -5.38
C THR A 150 -6.29 -24.31 -4.45
N PRO A 151 -6.81 -23.18 -3.91
CA PRO A 151 -8.04 -23.19 -3.14
C PRO A 151 -9.27 -23.44 -4.03
N SER A 152 -10.21 -24.26 -3.56
CA SER A 152 -11.42 -24.68 -4.31
C SER A 152 -12.52 -23.62 -4.40
N ALA A 153 -12.38 -22.49 -3.72
CA ALA A 153 -13.43 -21.46 -3.60
C ALA A 153 -13.09 -20.19 -4.39
N GLU A 154 -14.09 -19.66 -5.11
CA GLU A 154 -13.96 -18.36 -5.79
C GLU A 154 -13.69 -17.22 -4.78
N SER A 155 -12.70 -16.39 -5.08
CA SER A 155 -11.98 -15.54 -4.11
C SER A 155 -12.75 -14.37 -3.49
N GLY A 156 -14.01 -14.15 -3.87
CA GLY A 156 -14.74 -12.92 -3.53
C GLY A 156 -15.06 -12.74 -2.04
N ALA A 157 -15.28 -13.83 -1.30
CA ALA A 157 -15.96 -13.80 0.02
C ALA A 157 -15.25 -14.53 1.17
N VAL A 158 -14.04 -15.06 0.95
CA VAL A 158 -13.26 -15.80 1.96
C VAL A 158 -11.82 -15.29 1.98
N SER A 159 -11.29 -15.05 3.17
CA SER A 159 -9.86 -14.81 3.41
C SER A 159 -9.21 -16.12 3.86
N ILE A 160 -8.03 -16.46 3.35
CA ILE A 160 -7.35 -17.71 3.70
C ILE A 160 -5.93 -17.38 4.18
N ASP A 161 -5.68 -17.63 5.46
CA ASP A 161 -4.33 -17.57 6.00
C ASP A 161 -3.67 -18.93 5.84
N TYR A 162 -2.46 -18.96 5.28
CA TYR A 162 -1.68 -20.16 5.01
C TYR A 162 -0.40 -20.17 5.86
N VAL A 163 -0.04 -21.34 6.38
CA VAL A 163 1.28 -21.63 6.96
C VAL A 163 1.83 -22.86 6.25
N LEU A 164 2.72 -22.61 5.29
CA LEU A 164 3.40 -23.62 4.49
C LEU A 164 4.78 -23.90 5.08
N SER A 165 5.10 -25.17 5.32
CA SER A 165 6.42 -25.63 5.76
C SER A 165 7.03 -26.47 4.64
N VAL A 166 8.20 -26.05 4.12
CA VAL A 166 8.88 -26.72 2.99
C VAL A 166 10.26 -27.27 3.37
N PRO A 167 10.68 -28.44 2.84
CA PRO A 167 12.05 -28.95 2.99
C PRO A 167 13.13 -28.00 2.41
N ASP A 168 14.38 -28.30 2.71
CA ASP A 168 15.53 -27.64 2.09
C ASP A 168 15.70 -28.02 0.61
N GLY A 169 16.03 -27.03 -0.22
CA GLY A 169 16.25 -27.18 -1.67
C GLY A 169 14.99 -27.06 -2.51
N THR A 170 13.80 -26.96 -1.89
CA THR A 170 12.53 -26.74 -2.57
C THR A 170 12.45 -25.31 -3.11
N ARG A 171 12.27 -25.15 -4.43
CA ARG A 171 11.97 -23.84 -5.02
C ARG A 171 10.56 -23.39 -4.63
N LEU A 172 10.38 -22.09 -4.48
CA LEU A 172 9.10 -21.48 -4.09
C LEU A 172 8.60 -20.57 -5.21
N ARG A 173 7.30 -20.66 -5.50
CA ARG A 173 6.56 -19.62 -6.23
C ARG A 173 5.35 -19.24 -5.40
N VAL A 174 5.32 -18.00 -4.89
CA VAL A 174 4.26 -17.52 -3.98
C VAL A 174 3.62 -16.27 -4.55
N GLU A 175 2.29 -16.32 -4.74
CA GLU A 175 1.52 -15.23 -5.34
C GLU A 175 0.42 -14.73 -4.38
N SER A 176 0.23 -13.41 -4.31
CA SER A 176 -0.82 -12.78 -3.50
C SER A 176 -1.37 -11.51 -4.16
N GLU A 177 -2.69 -11.42 -4.33
CA GLU A 177 -3.33 -10.24 -4.94
C GLU A 177 -3.67 -9.12 -3.93
N ASP A 178 -4.23 -9.48 -2.77
CA ASP A 178 -4.83 -8.58 -1.77
C ASP A 178 -4.51 -9.11 -0.35
N GLY A 179 -3.25 -9.51 -0.15
CA GLY A 179 -2.76 -10.26 1.01
C GLY A 179 -1.27 -10.07 1.26
N SER A 180 -0.77 -10.64 2.35
CA SER A 180 0.66 -10.52 2.71
C SER A 180 1.41 -11.84 2.52
N ILE A 181 2.67 -11.76 2.10
CA ILE A 181 3.60 -12.87 1.93
C ILE A 181 4.71 -12.71 2.97
N ASP A 182 5.07 -13.80 3.65
CA ASP A 182 6.08 -13.82 4.72
C ASP A 182 6.92 -15.11 4.64
N ILE A 183 8.06 -15.05 3.95
CA ILE A 183 8.96 -16.20 3.73
C ILE A 183 10.15 -16.11 4.69
N ARG A 184 10.40 -17.19 5.45
CA ARG A 184 11.42 -17.21 6.52
C ARG A 184 12.32 -18.45 6.48
N GLY A 185 13.63 -18.21 6.37
CA GLY A 185 14.66 -19.21 6.67
C GLY A 185 14.80 -20.34 5.66
N THR A 186 14.31 -20.18 4.43
CA THR A 186 14.20 -21.23 3.41
C THR A 186 15.48 -21.40 2.58
N THR A 187 15.76 -22.63 2.16
CA THR A 187 16.87 -22.96 1.26
C THR A 187 16.30 -23.36 -0.11
N GLY A 188 16.74 -22.71 -1.18
CA GLY A 188 16.16 -22.83 -2.53
C GLY A 188 15.71 -21.47 -3.08
N ASP A 189 15.55 -21.39 -4.40
CA ASP A 189 15.14 -20.15 -5.06
C ASP A 189 13.68 -19.79 -4.74
N ALA A 190 13.36 -18.50 -4.65
CA ALA A 190 12.03 -18.00 -4.31
C ALA A 190 11.55 -16.93 -5.30
N GLU A 191 10.50 -17.23 -6.05
CA GLU A 191 9.74 -16.26 -6.83
C GLU A 191 8.53 -15.74 -6.03
N VAL A 192 8.41 -14.42 -5.89
CA VAL A 192 7.38 -13.75 -5.07
C VAL A 192 6.63 -12.73 -5.90
N ILE A 193 5.30 -12.82 -5.94
CA ILE A 193 4.43 -11.88 -6.65
C ILE A 193 3.40 -11.31 -5.68
N ALA A 194 3.53 -10.03 -5.35
CA ALA A 194 2.65 -9.32 -4.42
C ALA A 194 2.02 -8.09 -5.12
N VAL A 195 0.73 -8.17 -5.45
CA VAL A 195 0.04 -7.06 -6.14
C VAL A 195 -0.33 -5.98 -5.13
N ARG A 196 -1.01 -6.34 -4.04
CA ARG A 196 -1.36 -5.44 -2.92
C ARG A 196 -1.10 -6.17 -1.61
N GLY A 197 -0.59 -5.44 -0.63
CA GLY A 197 -0.13 -6.00 0.65
C GLY A 197 1.40 -6.14 0.72
N LYS A 198 1.90 -6.66 1.84
CA LYS A 198 3.33 -6.68 2.17
C LYS A 198 4.00 -7.98 1.74
N ALA A 199 5.21 -7.90 1.18
CA ALA A 199 6.09 -9.04 0.95
C ALA A 199 7.32 -8.97 1.86
N ASP A 200 7.36 -9.78 2.92
CA ASP A 200 8.52 -9.99 3.78
C ASP A 200 9.25 -11.28 3.34
N VAL A 201 10.53 -11.19 2.98
CA VAL A 201 11.37 -12.34 2.60
C VAL A 201 12.69 -12.24 3.36
N VAL A 202 12.90 -13.14 4.33
CA VAL A 202 14.02 -13.02 5.29
C VAL A 202 14.74 -14.34 5.49
N GLY A 203 16.07 -14.34 5.35
CA GLY A 203 16.91 -15.51 5.61
C GLY A 203 16.82 -16.59 4.53
N VAL A 204 16.80 -16.19 3.26
CA VAL A 204 16.75 -17.13 2.12
C VAL A 204 18.17 -17.46 1.66
N VAL A 205 18.45 -18.74 1.45
CA VAL A 205 19.69 -19.23 0.81
C VAL A 205 19.33 -19.75 -0.58
N GLY A 206 19.54 -18.91 -1.60
CA GLY A 206 19.01 -19.09 -2.95
C GLY A 206 18.75 -17.76 -3.65
N HIS A 207 18.40 -17.80 -4.93
CA HIS A 207 18.02 -16.60 -5.68
C HIS A 207 16.59 -16.17 -5.34
N VAL A 208 16.37 -14.88 -5.12
CA VAL A 208 15.04 -14.29 -4.91
C VAL A 208 14.66 -13.43 -6.11
N SER A 209 13.52 -13.73 -6.74
CA SER A 209 12.92 -12.93 -7.81
C SER A 209 11.59 -12.37 -7.34
N ALA A 210 11.42 -11.06 -7.30
CA ALA A 210 10.24 -10.44 -6.71
C ALA A 210 9.56 -9.41 -7.63
N LYS A 211 8.23 -9.44 -7.65
CA LYS A 211 7.36 -8.48 -8.33
C LYS A 211 6.39 -7.88 -7.33
N ALA A 212 6.58 -6.61 -7.00
CA ALA A 212 5.73 -5.84 -6.10
C ALA A 212 5.04 -4.71 -6.86
N ALA A 213 3.71 -4.57 -6.75
CA ALA A 213 2.99 -3.50 -7.45
C ALA A 213 2.67 -2.30 -6.53
N TYR A 214 1.75 -2.47 -5.57
CA TYR A 214 1.23 -1.38 -4.72
C TYR A 214 1.55 -1.57 -3.22
N GLY A 215 2.45 -2.51 -2.91
CA GLY A 215 2.73 -2.97 -1.55
C GLY A 215 3.95 -2.35 -0.89
N GLU A 216 4.36 -2.96 0.22
CA GLU A 216 5.72 -2.80 0.77
C GLU A 216 6.50 -4.09 0.53
N ALA A 217 7.74 -4.01 0.07
CA ALA A 217 8.61 -5.17 -0.15
C ALA A 217 9.87 -5.08 0.72
N TYR A 218 10.13 -6.09 1.55
CA TYR A 218 11.26 -6.15 2.46
C TYR A 218 12.02 -7.46 2.29
N PHE A 219 13.27 -7.36 1.83
CA PHE A 219 14.18 -8.49 1.59
C PHE A 219 15.37 -8.36 2.53
N ALA A 220 15.61 -9.35 3.38
CA ALA A 220 16.69 -9.25 4.36
C ALA A 220 17.47 -10.55 4.60
N ASN A 221 18.79 -10.44 4.77
CA ASN A 221 19.69 -11.57 5.04
C ASN A 221 19.58 -12.66 3.95
N ILE A 222 19.84 -12.26 2.70
CA ILE A 222 19.72 -13.15 1.53
C ILE A 222 21.12 -13.62 1.12
N GLN A 223 21.31 -14.94 1.06
CA GLN A 223 22.53 -15.58 0.56
C GLN A 223 22.28 -16.05 -0.87
N GLY A 224 22.45 -15.14 -1.81
CA GLY A 224 22.09 -15.30 -3.21
C GLY A 224 21.72 -13.97 -3.86
N ASN A 225 21.39 -14.01 -5.16
CA ASN A 225 21.03 -12.81 -5.91
C ASN A 225 19.58 -12.39 -5.66
N VAL A 226 19.29 -11.08 -5.70
CA VAL A 226 17.94 -10.52 -5.60
C VAL A 226 17.61 -9.76 -6.88
N ASP A 227 16.56 -10.15 -7.58
CA ASP A 227 15.99 -9.40 -8.71
C ASP A 227 14.63 -8.83 -8.30
N LEU A 228 14.49 -7.51 -8.27
CA LEU A 228 13.26 -6.82 -7.85
C LEU A 228 12.64 -6.01 -8.99
N SER A 229 11.35 -6.18 -9.25
CA SER A 229 10.54 -5.22 -9.99
C SER A 229 9.49 -4.62 -9.04
N ASN A 230 9.55 -3.31 -8.80
CA ASN A 230 8.68 -2.56 -7.91
C ASN A 230 7.98 -1.44 -8.67
N GLU A 231 6.64 -1.48 -8.76
CA GLU A 231 5.91 -0.55 -9.64
C GLU A 231 5.53 0.79 -8.98
N TYR A 232 4.89 0.74 -7.80
CA TYR A 232 4.41 1.92 -7.06
C TYR A 232 4.62 1.81 -5.53
N GLY A 233 5.11 0.66 -5.06
CA GLY A 233 5.33 0.38 -3.65
C GLY A 233 6.61 1.00 -3.10
N SER A 234 6.85 0.82 -1.80
CA SER A 234 8.18 1.03 -1.22
C SER A 234 8.94 -0.30 -1.14
N ALA A 235 10.26 -0.24 -1.31
CA ALA A 235 11.11 -1.41 -1.27
C ALA A 235 12.30 -1.20 -0.32
N THR A 236 12.69 -2.26 0.37
CA THR A 236 13.90 -2.29 1.19
C THR A 236 14.62 -3.62 1.00
N ILE A 237 15.89 -3.55 0.61
CA ILE A 237 16.79 -4.69 0.42
C ILE A 237 17.98 -4.50 1.37
N GLU A 238 18.21 -5.47 2.24
CA GLU A 238 19.12 -5.33 3.38
C GLU A 238 19.95 -6.60 3.63
N SER A 239 21.26 -6.48 3.88
CA SER A 239 22.15 -7.65 4.14
C SER A 239 22.07 -8.71 3.04
N VAL A 240 22.65 -8.45 1.85
CA VAL A 240 22.64 -9.40 0.72
C VAL A 240 24.06 -9.82 0.32
N GLU A 241 24.33 -11.11 0.44
CA GLU A 241 25.57 -11.79 0.03
C GLU A 241 25.45 -12.24 -1.45
N GLY A 242 25.22 -11.28 -2.35
CA GLY A 242 24.93 -11.56 -3.77
C GLY A 242 24.69 -10.30 -4.60
N VAL A 243 24.43 -10.48 -5.90
CA VAL A 243 24.10 -9.40 -6.83
C VAL A 243 22.66 -8.95 -6.61
N VAL A 244 22.41 -7.65 -6.66
CA VAL A 244 21.05 -7.08 -6.64
C VAL A 244 20.77 -6.40 -7.96
N THR A 245 19.72 -6.84 -8.66
CA THR A 245 19.12 -6.07 -9.76
C THR A 245 17.79 -5.48 -9.34
N PHE A 246 17.47 -4.27 -9.79
CA PHE A 246 16.18 -3.64 -9.51
C PHE A 246 15.63 -2.82 -10.67
N ASP A 247 14.32 -2.87 -10.86
CA ASP A 247 13.52 -1.92 -11.62
C ASP A 247 12.55 -1.28 -10.63
N SER A 248 12.70 0.03 -10.38
CA SER A 248 11.84 0.79 -9.48
C SER A 248 11.12 1.85 -10.29
N ARG A 249 9.85 1.64 -10.62
CA ARG A 249 9.07 2.54 -11.47
C ARG A 249 8.50 3.76 -10.71
N SER A 250 8.28 3.62 -9.41
CA SER A 250 7.97 4.71 -8.49
C SER A 250 8.16 4.26 -7.03
N GLY A 251 7.90 5.17 -6.08
CA GLY A 251 8.09 4.95 -4.65
C GLY A 251 9.52 5.14 -4.16
N ASP A 252 9.76 4.73 -2.91
CA ASP A 252 11.06 4.81 -2.25
C ASP A 252 11.71 3.43 -2.16
N THR A 253 12.91 3.29 -2.72
CA THR A 253 13.72 2.05 -2.65
C THR A 253 14.97 2.29 -1.79
N PHE A 254 15.17 1.48 -0.76
CA PHE A 254 16.35 1.52 0.11
C PHE A 254 17.17 0.24 -0.02
N LEU A 255 18.44 0.36 -0.42
CA LEU A 255 19.39 -0.75 -0.52
C LEU A 255 20.51 -0.54 0.50
N SER A 256 20.76 -1.53 1.36
CA SER A 256 21.82 -1.43 2.35
C SER A 256 22.56 -2.72 2.68
N ARG A 257 23.85 -2.60 3.00
CA ARG A 257 24.75 -3.72 3.33
C ARG A 257 24.69 -4.82 2.26
N ILE A 258 25.02 -4.44 1.03
CA ILE A 258 25.06 -5.34 -0.12
C ILE A 258 26.52 -5.62 -0.47
N GLU A 259 26.90 -6.89 -0.53
CA GLU A 259 28.29 -7.30 -0.79
C GLU A 259 28.59 -7.45 -2.29
N GLY A 260 27.60 -7.88 -3.08
CA GLY A 260 27.71 -8.00 -4.53
C GLY A 260 27.43 -6.70 -5.29
N ALA A 261 27.48 -6.81 -6.62
CA ALA A 261 27.17 -5.69 -7.52
C ALA A 261 25.69 -5.28 -7.41
N VAL A 262 25.41 -3.99 -7.63
CA VAL A 262 24.06 -3.43 -7.65
C VAL A 262 23.83 -2.73 -8.97
N SER A 263 22.79 -3.12 -9.71
CA SER A 263 22.42 -2.46 -10.95
C SER A 263 20.92 -2.28 -11.10
N GLY A 264 20.47 -1.18 -11.69
CA GLY A 264 19.04 -1.01 -11.89
C GLY A 264 18.61 0.30 -12.51
N ASP A 265 17.32 0.36 -12.81
CA ASP A 265 16.65 1.53 -13.37
C ASP A 265 15.70 2.13 -12.32
N ALA A 266 15.81 3.44 -12.12
CA ALA A 266 15.03 4.20 -11.16
C ALA A 266 14.21 5.27 -11.89
N ASN A 267 12.90 5.10 -11.89
CA ASN A 267 11.95 6.05 -12.46
C ASN A 267 11.07 6.64 -11.34
N TYR A 268 10.70 7.93 -11.45
CA TYR A 268 9.64 8.59 -10.67
C TYR A 268 9.62 8.29 -9.15
N GLY A 269 10.76 8.40 -8.46
CA GLY A 269 10.88 7.99 -7.05
C GLY A 269 12.18 8.42 -6.39
N SER A 270 12.52 7.79 -5.26
CA SER A 270 13.84 7.93 -4.65
C SER A 270 14.52 6.59 -4.45
N VAL A 271 15.84 6.55 -4.67
CA VAL A 271 16.65 5.35 -4.40
C VAL A 271 17.82 5.74 -3.52
N ARG A 272 17.90 5.12 -2.35
CA ARG A 272 18.99 5.32 -1.40
C ARG A 272 19.84 4.06 -1.27
N PHE A 273 21.14 4.23 -1.48
CA PHE A 273 22.17 3.22 -1.30
C PHE A 273 22.99 3.56 -0.05
N ASP A 274 23.24 2.57 0.80
CA ASP A 274 23.89 2.77 2.09
C ASP A 274 24.76 1.56 2.46
N GLU A 275 26.08 1.72 2.48
CA GLU A 275 27.03 0.62 2.73
C GLU A 275 26.98 -0.49 1.66
N ILE A 276 27.43 -0.17 0.45
CA ILE A 276 27.54 -1.13 -0.68
C ILE A 276 29.03 -1.42 -0.93
N SER A 277 29.38 -2.70 -1.06
CA SER A 277 30.78 -3.14 -1.24
C SER A 277 31.09 -3.64 -2.66
N GLY A 278 30.07 -3.98 -3.46
CA GLY A 278 30.21 -4.21 -4.91
C GLY A 278 29.97 -2.94 -5.74
N PRO A 279 30.24 -2.99 -7.06
CA PRO A 279 30.06 -1.85 -7.95
C PRO A 279 28.58 -1.48 -8.12
N VAL A 280 28.29 -0.20 -8.33
CA VAL A 280 26.94 0.35 -8.50
C VAL A 280 26.77 0.94 -9.90
N ALA A 281 25.76 0.50 -10.66
CA ALA A 281 25.45 1.02 -12.00
C ALA A 281 23.95 1.31 -12.13
N VAL A 282 23.56 2.59 -12.16
CA VAL A 282 22.13 2.99 -12.08
C VAL A 282 21.75 4.01 -13.15
N THR A 283 20.62 3.76 -13.82
CA THR A 283 19.95 4.77 -14.66
C THR A 283 18.85 5.48 -13.85
N GLY A 284 18.72 6.80 -13.98
CA GLY A 284 17.70 7.59 -13.29
C GLY A 284 16.89 8.49 -14.22
N MET A 285 15.55 8.42 -14.16
CA MET A 285 14.64 9.36 -14.83
C MET A 285 13.59 9.86 -13.83
N ASP A 286 13.50 11.18 -13.67
CA ASP A 286 12.68 11.84 -12.64
C ASP A 286 12.91 11.25 -11.22
N ALA A 287 14.17 10.92 -10.91
CA ALA A 287 14.55 10.15 -9.73
C ALA A 287 15.52 10.89 -8.79
N ALA A 288 15.35 10.68 -7.48
CA ALA A 288 16.26 11.17 -6.45
C ALA A 288 17.22 10.06 -5.99
N LEU A 289 18.44 10.04 -6.51
CA LEU A 289 19.48 9.06 -6.19
C LEU A 289 20.35 9.57 -5.03
N ARG A 290 20.47 8.80 -3.95
CA ARG A 290 21.35 9.12 -2.81
C ARG A 290 22.28 7.97 -2.47
N LEU A 291 23.59 8.21 -2.54
CA LEU A 291 24.61 7.20 -2.26
C LEU A 291 25.46 7.63 -1.05
N ASP A 292 25.64 6.74 -0.07
CA ASP A 292 26.48 6.94 1.13
C ASP A 292 27.25 5.63 1.42
N ARG A 293 28.56 5.71 1.68
CA ARG A 293 29.46 4.55 1.93
C ARG A 293 29.43 3.50 0.81
N ILE A 294 29.82 3.88 -0.41
CA ILE A 294 29.98 2.95 -1.54
C ILE A 294 31.47 2.68 -1.72
N ARG A 295 31.93 1.46 -1.43
CA ARG A 295 33.37 1.11 -1.39
C ARG A 295 33.78 0.34 -2.66
N ASN A 296 33.33 0.84 -3.80
CA ASN A 296 33.58 0.26 -5.12
C ASN A 296 33.26 1.31 -6.21
N ASP A 297 33.45 0.93 -7.48
CA ASP A 297 33.16 1.78 -8.63
C ASP A 297 31.65 2.12 -8.74
N VAL A 298 31.37 3.38 -9.06
CA VAL A 298 30.02 3.93 -9.22
C VAL A 298 29.87 4.50 -10.63
N ARG A 299 28.80 4.11 -11.31
CA ARG A 299 28.32 4.68 -12.57
C ARG A 299 26.87 5.13 -12.41
N LEU A 300 26.61 6.41 -12.65
CA LEU A 300 25.26 6.97 -12.67
C LEU A 300 25.00 7.67 -14.00
N ASP A 301 23.94 7.28 -14.70
CA ASP A 301 23.43 7.97 -15.89
C ASP A 301 22.01 8.49 -15.56
N ALA A 302 21.77 9.81 -15.61
CA ALA A 302 20.47 10.40 -15.22
C ALA A 302 19.95 11.44 -16.23
N GLU A 303 18.65 11.44 -16.49
CA GLU A 303 17.98 12.37 -17.43
C GLU A 303 17.19 13.50 -16.75
N SER A 304 16.77 13.28 -15.49
CA SER A 304 16.14 14.31 -14.65
C SER A 304 16.09 13.88 -13.18
N GLY A 305 16.07 14.86 -12.27
CA GLY A 305 15.93 14.64 -10.83
C GLY A 305 17.09 15.20 -10.01
N GLN A 306 17.56 14.44 -9.00
CA GLN A 306 18.68 14.85 -8.14
C GLN A 306 19.61 13.68 -7.83
N ILE A 307 20.91 13.91 -7.92
CA ILE A 307 21.95 13.00 -7.42
C ILE A 307 22.59 13.62 -6.18
N ARG A 308 22.68 12.84 -5.09
CA ARG A 308 23.44 13.20 -3.89
C ARG A 308 24.48 12.13 -3.57
N LEU A 309 25.74 12.48 -3.78
CA LEU A 309 26.88 11.66 -3.40
C LEU A 309 27.39 12.08 -2.03
N ILE A 310 27.67 11.10 -1.18
CA ILE A 310 28.28 11.28 0.13
C ILE A 310 29.51 10.38 0.20
N LEU A 311 30.67 11.00 0.00
CA LEU A 311 31.97 10.35 -0.13
C LEU A 311 32.81 10.63 1.13
N SER A 312 33.79 9.78 1.45
CA SER A 312 34.84 10.10 2.43
C SER A 312 36.23 10.04 1.82
N GLU A 313 37.11 10.98 2.20
CA GLU A 313 38.51 10.97 1.76
C GLU A 313 39.27 9.73 2.26
N ALA A 314 38.81 9.09 3.33
CA ALA A 314 39.41 7.86 3.85
C ALA A 314 39.17 6.62 2.96
N GLU A 315 38.10 6.62 2.16
CA GLU A 315 37.75 5.50 1.27
C GLU A 315 38.42 5.63 -0.11
N GLY A 316 38.54 6.86 -0.60
CA GLY A 316 39.34 7.23 -1.77
C GLY A 316 38.64 7.07 -3.12
N TYR A 317 38.42 8.19 -3.83
CA TYR A 317 37.59 8.24 -5.04
C TYR A 317 38.23 9.07 -6.16
N ALA A 318 38.27 8.52 -7.37
CA ALA A 318 38.52 9.27 -8.60
C ALA A 318 37.17 9.70 -9.18
N VAL A 319 36.82 10.97 -9.01
CA VAL A 319 35.51 11.52 -9.38
C VAL A 319 35.57 12.17 -10.75
N ASN A 320 34.62 11.84 -11.61
CA ASN A 320 34.33 12.49 -12.88
C ASN A 320 32.82 12.66 -13.03
N ALA A 321 32.32 13.89 -12.97
CA ALA A 321 30.90 14.19 -13.14
C ALA A 321 30.69 15.23 -14.23
N THR A 322 29.73 14.97 -15.13
CA THR A 322 29.29 15.89 -16.18
C THR A 322 27.78 16.08 -16.09
N VAL A 323 27.34 17.34 -16.11
CA VAL A 323 25.93 17.74 -16.01
C VAL A 323 25.62 18.71 -17.14
N VAL A 324 24.56 18.45 -17.91
CA VAL A 324 24.02 19.37 -18.93
C VAL A 324 22.65 19.87 -18.46
N ASP A 325 22.38 21.17 -18.61
CA ASP A 325 21.09 21.78 -18.21
C ASP A 325 20.75 21.63 -16.71
N GLY A 326 21.78 21.50 -15.88
CA GLY A 326 21.69 21.43 -14.42
C GLY A 326 22.94 22.03 -13.78
N TRP A 327 23.13 21.83 -12.47
CA TRP A 327 24.32 22.32 -11.76
C TRP A 327 25.01 21.25 -10.91
N ILE A 328 26.30 21.47 -10.68
CA ILE A 328 27.13 20.69 -9.77
C ILE A 328 27.46 21.57 -8.56
N GLN A 329 27.21 21.07 -7.36
CA GLN A 329 27.84 21.57 -6.13
C GLN A 329 28.78 20.51 -5.59
N ALA A 330 30.04 20.88 -5.48
CA ALA A 330 31.12 20.03 -4.99
C ALA A 330 32.02 20.83 -4.03
N PRO A 331 32.80 20.18 -3.15
CA PRO A 331 33.76 20.85 -2.28
C PRO A 331 34.93 21.44 -3.09
N PRO A 332 35.75 22.34 -2.50
CA PRO A 332 36.90 22.94 -3.21
C PRO A 332 37.96 21.96 -3.74
N SER A 333 38.00 20.73 -3.22
CA SER A 333 38.85 19.63 -3.73
C SER A 333 38.38 19.05 -5.07
N LEU A 334 37.14 19.34 -5.46
CA LEU A 334 36.53 18.97 -6.73
C LEU A 334 36.05 20.26 -7.44
N PRO A 335 36.96 20.99 -8.11
CA PRO A 335 36.60 22.25 -8.78
C PRO A 335 35.56 21.99 -9.87
N VAL A 336 34.57 22.88 -9.96
CA VAL A 336 33.54 22.85 -11.01
C VAL A 336 33.93 23.80 -12.13
N GLU A 337 33.98 23.28 -13.35
CA GLU A 337 34.31 24.00 -14.58
C GLU A 337 33.11 23.98 -15.54
N ALA A 338 33.08 24.91 -16.49
CA ALA A 338 32.21 24.77 -17.66
C ALA A 338 32.68 23.58 -18.52
N ASP A 339 31.74 22.80 -19.06
CA ASP A 339 32.05 21.71 -19.99
C ASP A 339 32.43 22.28 -21.37
N PRO A 340 33.62 21.96 -21.93
CA PRO A 340 34.00 22.42 -23.26
C PRO A 340 33.19 21.80 -24.41
N THR A 341 32.40 20.73 -24.18
CA THR A 341 31.69 20.02 -25.26
C THR A 341 30.36 20.65 -25.67
N GLY A 342 29.76 21.52 -24.84
CA GLY A 342 28.48 22.15 -25.16
C GLY A 342 28.10 23.32 -24.25
N PRO A 343 27.21 24.22 -24.72
CA PRO A 343 26.66 25.28 -23.88
C PRO A 343 25.81 24.67 -22.74
N TYR A 344 25.78 25.34 -21.59
CA TYR A 344 25.03 24.92 -20.39
C TYR A 344 25.49 23.59 -19.77
N GLY A 345 26.65 23.08 -20.17
CA GLY A 345 27.32 21.97 -19.49
C GLY A 345 28.24 22.46 -18.36
N SER A 346 28.24 21.73 -17.25
CA SER A 346 29.17 21.86 -16.13
C SER A 346 29.83 20.50 -15.88
N ARG A 347 31.09 20.50 -15.45
CA ARG A 347 31.81 19.28 -15.08
C ARG A 347 32.65 19.47 -13.82
N THR A 348 32.95 18.39 -13.13
CA THR A 348 34.03 18.34 -12.14
C THR A 348 34.83 17.06 -12.28
N GLN A 349 36.14 17.18 -12.11
CA GLN A 349 37.07 16.06 -12.13
C GLN A 349 38.12 16.24 -11.03
N GLY A 350 38.40 15.19 -10.27
CA GLY A 350 39.43 15.23 -9.23
C GLY A 350 39.57 13.91 -8.49
N VAL A 351 40.51 13.89 -7.55
CA VAL A 351 40.80 12.71 -6.71
C VAL A 351 40.65 13.09 -5.24
N LEU A 352 39.82 12.35 -4.53
CA LEU A 352 39.70 12.36 -3.08
C LEU A 352 40.51 11.19 -2.51
N GLY A 353 41.30 11.43 -1.47
CA GLY A 353 42.07 10.37 -0.81
C GLY A 353 43.03 9.63 -1.74
N SER A 354 42.93 8.30 -1.76
CA SER A 354 43.77 7.41 -2.58
C SER A 354 43.33 7.29 -4.05
N GLY A 355 42.10 7.71 -4.40
CA GLY A 355 41.54 7.47 -5.73
C GLY A 355 41.28 5.99 -6.06
N ALA A 356 41.01 5.15 -5.05
CA ALA A 356 40.83 3.71 -5.22
C ALA A 356 39.64 3.32 -6.10
N TRP A 357 38.53 4.06 -6.02
CA TRP A 357 37.28 3.75 -6.70
C TRP A 357 36.88 4.85 -7.69
N ASN A 358 36.38 4.46 -8.86
CA ASN A 358 35.91 5.39 -9.88
C ASN A 358 34.48 5.84 -9.60
N VAL A 359 34.17 7.12 -9.80
CA VAL A 359 32.80 7.66 -9.73
C VAL A 359 32.53 8.44 -11.02
N ASP A 360 31.86 7.80 -11.98
CA ASP A 360 31.41 8.40 -13.25
C ASP A 360 29.93 8.79 -13.12
N VAL A 361 29.63 10.09 -13.23
CA VAL A 361 28.27 10.62 -13.20
C VAL A 361 28.00 11.39 -14.49
N ARG A 362 26.93 11.04 -15.18
CA ARG A 362 26.45 11.73 -16.38
C ARG A 362 25.01 12.11 -16.14
N ALA A 363 24.74 13.41 -16.15
CA ALA A 363 23.42 13.94 -15.85
C ALA A 363 22.97 14.92 -16.94
N VAL A 364 21.69 14.85 -17.29
CA VAL A 364 20.96 15.87 -18.04
C VAL A 364 19.86 16.39 -17.11
N SER A 365 19.54 17.69 -17.17
CA SER A 365 18.46 18.36 -16.41
C SER A 365 18.34 17.91 -14.94
N THR A 366 19.49 17.69 -14.29
CA THR A 366 19.64 17.02 -12.99
C THR A 366 20.66 17.76 -12.13
N ASP A 367 20.34 17.92 -10.84
CA ASP A 367 21.21 18.56 -9.87
C ASP A 367 22.14 17.54 -9.20
N VAL A 368 23.46 17.75 -9.28
CA VAL A 368 24.46 16.86 -8.66
C VAL A 368 25.10 17.53 -7.45
N VAL A 369 24.86 16.99 -6.26
CA VAL A 369 25.43 17.50 -5.00
C VAL A 369 26.38 16.48 -4.39
N ILE A 370 27.67 16.82 -4.36
CA ILE A 370 28.74 16.01 -3.78
C ILE A 370 29.10 16.57 -2.41
N HIS A 371 28.94 15.74 -1.37
CA HIS A 371 29.41 16.01 -0.02
C HIS A 371 30.61 15.12 0.28
N VAL A 372 31.60 15.68 0.96
CA VAL A 372 32.76 14.94 1.49
C VAL A 372 32.73 15.01 3.02
N LYS A 373 32.92 13.85 3.66
CA LYS A 373 32.97 13.65 5.12
C LYS A 373 34.38 13.30 5.59
#